data_AF-A0A962ZNQ9-F1
#
_entry.id   AF-A0A962ZNQ9-F1
#
_cell.length_a   1.000
_cell.length_b   1.000
_cell.length_c   1.000
_cell.angle_alpha   90.00
_cell.angle_beta   90.00
_cell.angle_gamma   90.00
#
_symmetry.space_group_name_H-M   'P 1'
#
loop_
_entity.id
_entity.type
_entity.pdbx_description
1 polymer ?
#
loop_
_entity_poly.entity_id
_entity_poly.type
_entity_poly.pdbx_seq_one_letter_code
_entity_poly.pdbx_strand_id
1 'polypeptide(L)' 'MAVKVVPKDQLLDAIGTRFEPGEWFQIEQDRINTFADCTEDHQFIHIDEEAAKNTPFGGTIA' A
#
# COMPACT_ATOMS: atom_id res chain seq x y z
N MET A 1 -9.96 -3.51 -13.82
CA MET A 1 -11.09 -3.37 -12.85
C MET A 1 -12.32 -2.73 -13.50
N ALA A 2 -13.54 -3.19 -13.20
CA ALA A 2 -14.78 -2.53 -13.65
C ALA A 2 -15.14 -1.36 -12.74
N VAL A 3 -14.98 -0.14 -13.23
CA VAL A 3 -15.41 1.08 -12.50
C VAL A 3 -16.94 1.14 -12.52
N LYS A 4 -17.57 0.94 -11.37
CA LYS A 4 -19.01 1.20 -11.18
C LYS A 4 -19.19 2.63 -10.72
N VAL A 5 -19.76 3.47 -11.56
CA VAL A 5 -20.14 4.84 -11.18
C VAL A 5 -21.46 4.78 -10.40
N VAL A 6 -21.47 5.30 -9.18
CA VAL A 6 -22.67 5.38 -8.34
C VAL A 6 -23.06 6.85 -8.19
N PRO A 7 -24.27 7.25 -8.64
CA PRO A 7 -24.80 8.59 -8.40
C PRO A 7 -24.86 8.92 -6.90
N LYS A 8 -24.62 10.18 -6.53
CA LYS A 8 -24.57 10.63 -5.11
C LYS A 8 -25.82 10.25 -4.33
N ASP A 9 -26.99 10.39 -4.95
CA ASP A 9 -28.30 10.08 -4.39
C ASP A 9 -28.53 8.59 -4.14
N GLN A 10 -27.77 7.72 -4.81
CA GLN A 10 -27.86 6.25 -4.71
C GLN A 10 -26.72 5.64 -3.88
N LEU A 11 -25.86 6.46 -3.27
CA LEU A 11 -24.68 5.98 -2.54
C LEU A 11 -25.07 5.13 -1.33
N LEU A 12 -26.18 5.44 -0.66
CA LEU A 12 -26.66 4.69 0.49
C LEU A 12 -27.10 3.27 0.11
N ASP A 13 -27.59 3.06 -1.11
CA ASP A 13 -28.01 1.74 -1.61
C ASP A 13 -26.82 0.80 -1.85
N ALA A 14 -25.60 1.35 -1.94
CA ALA A 14 -24.38 0.58 -2.13
C ALA A 14 -23.82 -0.01 -0.83
N ILE A 15 -24.38 0.33 0.34
CA ILE A 15 -23.93 -0.22 1.64
C ILE A 15 -24.00 -1.75 1.62
N GLY A 16 -22.91 -2.40 2.02
CA GLY A 16 -22.80 -3.86 2.01
C GLY A 16 -22.40 -4.47 0.67
N THR A 17 -22.23 -3.67 -0.39
CA THR A 17 -21.66 -4.17 -1.66
C THR A 17 -20.22 -4.60 -1.45
N ARG A 18 -19.90 -5.85 -1.78
CA ARG A 18 -18.53 -6.36 -1.82
C ARG A 18 -17.95 -6.15 -3.21
N PHE A 19 -16.78 -5.54 -3.29
CA PHE A 19 -16.01 -5.40 -4.51
C PHE A 19 -14.94 -6.49 -4.59
N GLU A 20 -14.63 -6.91 -5.81
CA GLU A 20 -13.50 -7.79 -6.05
C GLU A 20 -12.18 -7.06 -5.74
N PRO A 21 -11.14 -7.80 -5.34
CA PRO A 21 -9.81 -7.24 -5.16
C PRO A 21 -9.33 -6.50 -6.40
N GLY A 22 -8.52 -5.46 -6.18
CA GLY A 22 -7.82 -4.79 -7.25
C GLY A 22 -6.80 -5.69 -7.95
N GLU A 23 -6.29 -5.21 -9.07
CA GLU A 23 -5.15 -5.81 -9.74
C GLU A 23 -3.95 -5.77 -8.80
N TRP A 24 -3.23 -6.88 -8.75
CA TRP A 24 -1.94 -6.95 -8.08
C TRP A 24 -0.99 -5.93 -8.70
N PHE A 25 -0.20 -5.28 -7.87
CA PHE A 25 0.84 -4.37 -8.31
C PHE A 25 2.09 -4.60 -7.47
N GLN A 26 3.24 -4.27 -8.06
CA GLN A 26 4.53 -4.41 -7.41
C GLN A 26 4.75 -3.27 -6.41
N ILE A 27 5.21 -3.64 -5.22
CA ILE A 27 5.70 -2.68 -4.22
C ILE A 27 7.20 -2.53 -4.45
N GLU A 28 7.56 -1.41 -5.08
CA GLU A 28 8.96 -1.03 -5.32
C GLU A 28 9.51 -0.24 -4.13
N GLN A 29 10.82 -0.32 -3.91
CA GLN A 29 11.52 0.38 -2.84
C GLN A 29 11.28 1.91 -2.85
N ASP A 30 11.18 2.52 -4.03
CA ASP A 30 10.89 3.95 -4.19
C ASP A 30 9.56 4.38 -3.53
N ARG A 31 8.54 3.51 -3.62
CA ARG A 31 7.23 3.76 -2.98
C ARG A 31 7.33 3.67 -1.45
N ILE A 32 8.12 2.73 -0.93
CA ILE A 32 8.36 2.57 0.51
C ILE A 32 9.10 3.81 1.03
N ASN A 33 10.16 4.24 0.34
CA ASN A 33 10.93 5.43 0.69
C ASN A 33 10.06 6.69 0.69
N THR A 34 9.24 6.88 -0.35
CA THR A 34 8.31 8.02 -0.42
C THR A 34 7.32 8.00 0.72
N PHE A 35 6.83 6.82 1.12
CA PHE A 35 5.92 6.69 2.26
C PHE A 35 6.62 7.08 3.57
N ALA A 36 7.84 6.58 3.81
CA ALA A 36 8.67 6.95 4.95
C ALA A 36 8.91 8.46 5.04
N ASP A 37 9.17 9.13 3.92
CA ASP A 37 9.33 10.58 3.87
C ASP A 37 8.03 11.33 4.21
N CYS A 38 6.88 10.80 3.83
CA CYS A 38 5.58 11.39 4.14
C CYS A 38 5.15 11.20 5.61
N THR A 39 5.55 10.08 6.23
CA THR A 39 5.14 9.73 7.60
C THR A 39 6.21 9.99 8.64
N GLU A 40 7.42 10.37 8.20
CA GLU A 40 8.63 10.48 9.02
C GLU A 40 9.05 9.15 9.68
N ASP A 41 8.60 8.02 9.15
CA ASP A 41 9.02 6.68 9.59
C ASP A 41 10.23 6.20 8.81
N HIS A 42 11.40 6.71 9.20
CA HIS A 42 12.68 6.32 8.63
C HIS A 42 13.33 5.15 9.36
N GLN A 43 12.54 4.25 9.96
CA GLN A 43 13.11 3.05 10.56
C GLN A 43 13.87 2.24 9.49
N PHE A 44 15.09 1.80 9.82
CA PHE A 44 16.02 1.22 8.85
C PHE A 44 15.46 0.00 8.10
N ILE A 45 14.50 -0.72 8.68
CA ILE A 45 13.84 -1.87 8.03
C ILE A 45 13.01 -1.46 6.79
N HIS A 46 12.71 -0.18 6.63
CA HIS A 46 11.96 0.34 5.49
C HIS A 46 12.89 0.90 4.40
N ILE A 47 14.02 1.52 4.78
CA ILE A 47 14.80 2.38 3.86
C ILE A 47 16.24 1.92 3.60
N ASP A 48 16.80 1.05 4.45
CA ASP A 48 18.19 0.61 4.36
C ASP A 48 18.25 -0.89 4.05
N GLU A 49 18.48 -1.23 2.79
CA GLU A 49 18.56 -2.62 2.33
C GLU A 49 19.67 -3.43 3.01
N GLU A 50 20.82 -2.81 3.29
CA GLU A 50 21.95 -3.50 3.91
C GLU A 50 21.69 -3.78 5.39
N ALA A 51 21.14 -2.80 6.11
CA ALA A 51 20.74 -3.01 7.49
C ALA A 51 19.56 -3.99 7.59
N ALA A 52 18.57 -3.89 6.69
CA ALA A 52 17.37 -4.73 6.70
C ALA A 52 17.68 -6.21 6.38
N LYS A 53 18.67 -6.50 5.53
CA LYS A 53 19.16 -7.88 5.28
C LYS A 53 19.59 -8.62 6.55
N ASN A 54 20.06 -7.89 7.57
CA ASN A 54 20.51 -8.45 8.83
C ASN A 54 19.38 -8.69 9.85
N THR A 55 18.13 -8.44 9.45
CA THR A 55 16.94 -8.69 10.27
C THR A 55 16.29 -10.04 9.91
N PRO A 56 15.34 -10.54 10.71
CA PRO A 56 14.56 -11.73 10.36
C PRO A 56 13.78 -11.63 9.04
N PHE A 57 13.60 -10.42 8.50
CA PHE A 57 12.89 -10.20 7.24
C PHE A 57 13.77 -10.46 6.00
N GLY A 58 15.10 -10.40 6.14
CA GLY A 58 16.05 -10.63 5.04
C GLY A 58 16.07 -9.55 3.95
N GLY A 59 15.36 -8.45 4.13
CA GLY A 59 15.25 -7.33 3.21
C GLY A 59 14.33 -6.23 3.76
N THR A 60 14.15 -5.17 2.99
CA THR A 60 13.24 -4.08 3.35
C THR A 60 11.78 -4.52 3.32
N ILE A 61 10.96 -3.92 4.18
CA ILE A 61 9.52 -4.16 4.26
C ILE A 61 8.75 -2.83 4.21
N ALA A 62 7.51 -2.87 3.74
CA ALA A 62 6.58 -1.73 3.72
C ALA A 62 5.73 -1.67 4.99
#